data_AF-A0A2G2ZHV4-F1
#
_entry.id   AF-A0A2G2ZHV4-F1
#
_cell.length_a   1.000
_cell.length_b   1.000
_cell.length_c   1.000
_cell.angle_alpha   90.00
_cell.angle_beta   90.00
_cell.angle_gamma   90.00
#
_symmetry.space_group_name_H-M   'P 1'
#
loop_
_entity.id
_entity.type
_entity.pdbx_description
1 polymer ?
#
loop_
_entity_poly.entity_id
_entity_poly.type
_entity_poly.pdbx_seq_one_letter_code
_entity_poly.pdbx_strand_id
1 'polypeptide(L)'
;MSELLNQLDGFDSRGDVKVILSTNKISSLDPALLRPSRIDRKIEFPLHDIQTRRRIFQVTQADFKKAKDKVMFKKKEGVPGLYMM
;
A
#
# COMPACT_ATOMS: atom_id res chain seq x y z
N MET A 1 11.96 -16.20 -5.36
CA MET A 1 10.59 -15.71 -5.64
C MET A 1 9.51 -16.62 -5.07
N SER A 2 9.60 -17.95 -5.22
CA SER A 2 8.60 -18.91 -4.66
C SER A 2 8.38 -18.83 -3.15
N GLU A 3 9.43 -18.57 -2.37
CA GLU A 3 9.31 -18.60 -0.91
C GLU A 3 8.47 -17.44 -0.36
N LEU A 4 8.60 -16.25 -0.97
CA LEU A 4 7.76 -15.09 -0.67
C LEU A 4 6.29 -15.33 -1.08
N LEU A 5 6.06 -16.00 -2.21
CA LEU A 5 4.71 -16.36 -2.68
C LEU A 5 4.01 -17.31 -1.71
N ASN A 6 4.73 -18.31 -1.21
CA ASN A 6 4.19 -19.26 -0.23
C ASN A 6 3.85 -18.57 1.10
N GLN A 7 4.63 -17.57 1.52
CA GLN A 7 4.31 -16.77 2.69
C GLN A 7 3.06 -15.91 2.47
N LEU A 8 2.91 -15.29 1.28
CA LEU A 8 1.73 -14.49 0.93
C LEU A 8 0.42 -15.31 0.97
N ASP A 9 0.44 -16.53 0.45
CA ASP A 9 -0.72 -17.45 0.48
C ASP A 9 -1.09 -17.87 1.93
N GLY A 10 -0.18 -17.75 2.90
CA GLY A 10 -0.40 -18.14 4.30
C GLY A 10 -1.12 -17.11 5.18
N PHE A 11 -1.20 -15.84 4.76
CA PHE A 11 -1.73 -14.74 5.58
C PHE A 11 -3.27 -14.58 5.52
N ASP A 12 -3.93 -15.16 4.52
CA ASP A 12 -5.37 -14.95 4.27
C ASP A 12 -6.28 -15.48 5.40
N SER A 13 -5.78 -16.44 6.20
CA SER A 13 -6.56 -17.08 7.26
C SER A 13 -6.87 -16.22 8.49
N ARG A 14 -6.19 -15.06 8.67
CA ARG A 14 -6.32 -14.24 9.90
C ARG A 14 -6.81 -12.82 9.68
N GLY A 15 -6.75 -12.27 8.46
CA GLY A 15 -7.25 -10.92 8.13
C GLY A 15 -6.52 -9.74 8.81
N ASP A 16 -5.55 -10.01 9.68
CA ASP A 16 -4.84 -9.02 10.50
C ASP A 16 -3.65 -8.36 9.77
N VAL A 17 -3.13 -9.00 8.71
CA VAL A 17 -1.95 -8.55 7.98
C VAL A 17 -2.36 -7.99 6.63
N LYS A 18 -1.97 -6.74 6.36
CA LYS A 18 -2.14 -6.10 5.06
C LYS A 18 -0.78 -5.88 4.44
N VAL A 19 -0.59 -6.34 3.21
CA VAL A 19 0.64 -6.15 2.45
C VAL A 19 0.42 -5.03 1.44
N ILE A 20 1.32 -4.04 1.43
CA ILE A 20 1.36 -2.99 0.42
C ILE A 20 2.63 -3.20 -0.40
N LEU A 21 2.46 -3.29 -1.71
CA LEU A 21 3.55 -3.45 -2.67
C LEU A 21 3.62 -2.21 -3.56
N SER A 22 4.82 -1.74 -3.87
CA SER A 22 5.06 -0.66 -4.81
C SER A 22 5.94 -1.15 -5.96
N THR A 23 5.60 -0.78 -7.20
CA THR A 23 6.43 -1.05 -8.37
C THR A 23 6.32 0.10 -9.36
N ASN A 24 7.46 0.45 -9.97
CA ASN A 24 7.51 1.41 -11.08
C ASN A 24 7.33 0.71 -12.44
N LYS A 25 7.33 -0.64 -12.47
CA LYS A 25 7.21 -1.44 -13.68
C LYS A 25 6.37 -2.69 -13.42
N ILE A 26 5.10 -2.63 -13.77
CA ILE A 26 4.17 -3.76 -13.63
C ILE A 26 4.55 -4.94 -14.55
N SER A 27 5.13 -4.65 -15.71
CA SER A 27 5.47 -5.66 -16.73
C SER A 27 6.62 -6.58 -16.34
N SER A 28 7.43 -6.22 -15.34
CA SER A 28 8.53 -7.06 -14.83
C SER A 28 8.12 -7.95 -13.65
N LEU A 29 6.88 -7.86 -13.17
CA LEU A 29 6.40 -8.71 -12.10
C LEU A 29 6.02 -10.10 -12.61
N ASP A 30 6.22 -11.10 -11.76
CA ASP A 30 5.77 -12.47 -12.02
C ASP A 30 4.23 -12.49 -12.18
N PRO A 31 3.69 -13.00 -13.29
CA PRO A 31 2.24 -13.15 -13.48
C PRO A 31 1.54 -13.91 -12.35
N ALA A 32 2.27 -14.78 -11.63
CA ALA A 32 1.75 -15.52 -10.49
C ALA A 32 1.33 -14.62 -9.32
N LEU A 33 1.92 -13.42 -9.17
CA LEU A 33 1.51 -12.43 -8.17
C LEU A 33 0.20 -11.73 -8.53
N LEU A 34 -0.13 -11.66 -9.83
CA LEU A 34 -1.30 -10.92 -10.32
C LEU A 34 -2.60 -11.71 -10.21
N ARG A 35 -2.54 -12.97 -9.74
CA ARG A 35 -3.69 -13.84 -9.55
C ARG A 35 -4.51 -13.42 -8.33
N PRO A 36 -5.85 -13.57 -8.38
CA PRO A 36 -6.70 -13.45 -7.19
C PRO A 36 -6.17 -14.34 -6.07
N SER A 37 -6.28 -13.90 -4.80
CA SER A 37 -5.71 -14.52 -3.58
C SER A 37 -4.32 -14.02 -3.15
N ARG A 38 -3.59 -13.26 -3.99
CA ARG A 38 -2.27 -12.70 -3.62
C ARG A 38 -2.25 -11.18 -3.65
N ILE A 39 -2.67 -10.60 -4.76
CA ILE A 39 -2.82 -9.15 -4.92
C ILE A 39 -4.25 -8.88 -5.37
N ASP A 40 -5.11 -8.52 -4.42
CA ASP A 40 -6.53 -8.27 -4.69
C ASP A 40 -6.77 -6.90 -5.32
N ARG A 41 -5.99 -5.89 -4.94
CA ARG A 41 -6.16 -4.50 -5.39
C ARG A 41 -4.93 -3.99 -6.11
N LYS A 42 -5.16 -3.48 -7.32
CA LYS A 42 -4.16 -2.78 -8.14
C LYS A 42 -4.57 -1.32 -8.20
N ILE A 43 -3.72 -0.44 -7.71
CA ILE A 43 -3.92 1.01 -7.75
C ILE A 43 -2.85 1.57 -8.67
N GLU A 44 -3.28 2.13 -9.79
CA GLU A 44 -2.39 2.81 -10.72
C GLU A 44 -2.26 4.28 -10.35
N PHE A 45 -1.03 4.80 -10.43
CA PHE A 45 -0.73 6.21 -10.18
C PHE A 45 -0.44 6.91 -11.51
N PRO A 46 -1.45 7.54 -12.14
CA PRO A 46 -1.24 8.30 -13.36
C PRO A 46 -0.48 9.58 -13.09
N LEU A 47 0.10 10.16 -14.15
CA LEU A 47 0.68 11.49 -14.09
C LEU A 47 -0.39 12.53 -13.73
N HIS A 48 -0.04 13.41 -12.80
CA HIS A 48 -0.93 14.47 -12.34
C HIS A 48 -1.16 15.53 -13.43
N ASP A 49 -2.40 16.01 -13.52
CA ASP A 49 -2.77 17.14 -14.36
C ASP A 49 -2.27 18.48 -13.77
N ILE A 50 -2.40 19.56 -14.54
CA ILE A 50 -1.92 20.89 -14.12
C ILE A 50 -2.58 21.34 -12.81
N GLN A 51 -3.88 21.06 -12.63
CA GLN A 51 -4.60 21.48 -11.42
C GLN A 51 -4.12 20.72 -10.18
N THR A 52 -3.94 19.40 -10.29
CA THR A 52 -3.40 18.60 -9.19
C THR A 52 -1.96 19.00 -8.87
N ARG A 53 -1.12 19.24 -9.89
CA ARG A 53 0.25 19.73 -9.67
C ARG A 53 0.26 21.06 -8.90
N ARG A 54 -0.58 22.03 -9.29
CA ARG A 54 -0.73 23.30 -8.55
C ARG A 54 -1.14 23.07 -7.10
N ARG A 55 -2.08 22.16 -6.86
CA ARG A 55 -2.53 21.82 -5.51
C ARG A 55 -1.42 21.18 -4.67
N ILE A 56 -0.59 20.33 -5.26
CA ILE A 56 0.59 19.75 -4.58
C ILE A 56 1.56 20.85 -4.14
N PHE A 57 1.84 21.85 -4.99
CA PHE A 57 2.70 22.98 -4.64
C PHE A 57 2.12 23.88 -3.53
N GLN A 58 0.80 23.85 -3.32
CA GLN A 58 0.14 24.60 -2.26
C GLN A 58 0.13 23.86 -0.91
N VAL A 59 0.55 22.60 -0.86
CA VAL A 59 0.59 21.82 0.39
C VAL A 59 1.63 22.41 1.34
N THR A 60 1.20 22.72 2.56
CA THR A 60 2.06 23.30 3.61
C THR A 60 2.31 22.31 4.75
N GLN A 61 3.26 22.64 5.63
CA GLN A 61 3.57 21.82 6.81
C GLN A 61 2.36 21.61 7.75
N ALA A 62 1.43 22.57 7.78
CA ALA A 62 0.19 22.44 8.54
C ALA A 62 -0.73 21.33 8.00
N ASP A 63 -0.73 21.12 6.68
CA ASP A 63 -1.51 20.06 6.04
C ASP A 63 -0.93 18.68 6.35
N PHE A 64 0.40 18.56 6.41
CA PHE A 64 1.07 17.34 6.88
C PHE A 64 0.73 17.01 8.34
N LYS A 65 0.67 18.01 9.23
CA LYS A 65 0.26 17.80 10.62
C LYS A 65 -1.17 17.27 10.71
N LYS A 66 -2.12 17.88 9.99
CA LYS A 66 -3.52 17.43 9.91
C LYS A 66 -3.64 16.02 9.31
N ALA A 67 -2.80 15.68 8.33
CA ALA A 67 -2.80 14.37 7.70
C ALA A 67 -2.28 13.29 8.66
N LYS A 68 -1.21 13.55 9.40
CA LYS A 68 -0.66 12.61 10.39
C LYS A 68 -1.72 12.15 11.40
N ASP A 69 -2.54 13.07 11.88
CA ASP A 69 -3.61 12.78 12.84
C ASP A 69 -4.73 11.89 12.25
N LYS A 70 -4.92 11.92 10.92
CA LYS A 70 -5.94 11.12 10.22
C LYS A 70 -5.43 9.76 9.73
N VAL A 71 -4.15 9.66 9.37
CA VAL A 71 -3.54 8.45 8.79
C VAL A 71 -3.03 7.49 9.88
N MET A 72 -2.91 7.96 11.13
CA MET A 72 -2.80 7.05 12.27
C MET A 72 -4.09 6.24 12.39
N PHE A 73 -4.14 5.09 11.71
CA PHE A 73 -5.00 3.99 12.12
C PHE A 73 -4.72 3.77 13.60
N LYS A 74 -5.66 4.17 14.47
CA LYS A 74 -5.60 3.83 15.89
C LYS A 74 -5.43 2.33 15.93
N LYS A 75 -4.26 1.88 16.41
CA LYS A 75 -3.99 0.49 16.73
C LYS A 75 -5.16 0.03 17.61
N LYS A 76 -6.09 -0.75 17.06
CA LYS A 76 -7.00 -1.53 17.89
C LYS A 76 -6.09 -2.49 18.65
N GLU A 77 -6.18 -2.49 19.97
CA GLU A 77 -5.45 -3.44 20.80
C GLU A 77 -5.73 -4.85 20.27
N GLY A 78 -4.68 -5.58 19.88
CA GLY A 78 -4.78 -6.96 19.39
C GLY A 78 -4.18 -7.24 18.01
N VAL A 79 -3.93 -6.24 17.15
CA VAL A 79 -3.39 -6.52 15.80
C VAL A 79 -1.86 -6.63 15.84
N PRO A 80 -1.25 -7.80 15.53
CA PRO A 80 0.20 -7.98 15.53
C PRO A 80 0.81 -7.42 14.23
N GLY A 81 1.76 -6.50 14.38
CA GLY A 81 2.83 -6.25 13.39
C GLY A 81 2.46 -5.44 12.14
N LEU A 82 2.59 -4.11 12.22
CA LEU A 82 2.87 -3.28 11.05
C LEU A 82 4.38 -3.06 10.98
N TYR A 83 5.10 -3.92 10.26
CA TYR A 83 6.50 -3.67 9.91
C TYR A 83 6.53 -2.85 8.62
N MET A 84 6.86 -1.56 8.75
CA MET A 84 7.36 -0.76 7.62
C MET A 84 8.88 -0.94 7.55
N MET A 85 9.37 -1.55 6.48
CA MET A 85 10.71 -1.30 5.94
C MET A 85 10.55 -0.62 4.58
#